data_AF-A0A841MY69-F1
#
_entry.id   AF-A0A841MY69-F1
#
_cell.length_a   1.000
_cell.length_b   1.000
_cell.length_c   1.000
_cell.angle_alpha   90.00
_cell.angle_beta   90.00
_cell.angle_gamma   90.00
#
_symmetry.space_group_name_H-M   'P 1'
#
loop_
_entity.id
_entity.type
_entity.pdbx_description
1 polymer ?
#
loop_
_entity_poly.entity_id
_entity_poly.type
_entity_poly.pdbx_seq_one_letter_code
_entity_poly.pdbx_strand_id
1 'polypeptide(L)' 'MKFFYLASNPNNQGEFKIHERECEHIPDLHDREYLGPFNNGSEAMRKAMDLNPKASTCEICCGQTVQTVFVRKK' A
#
# COMPACT_ATOMS: atom_id res chain seq x y z
N MET A 1 3.02 13.25 -0.17
CA MET A 1 1.96 12.61 -0.96
C MET A 1 2.60 11.71 -1.99
N LYS A 2 2.09 10.49 -2.17
CA LYS A 2 2.59 9.48 -3.11
C LYS A 2 1.42 8.90 -3.90
N PHE A 3 1.72 8.28 -5.04
CA PHE A 3 0.72 7.64 -5.90
C PHE A 3 0.61 6.17 -5.56
N PHE A 4 -0.61 5.72 -5.27
CA PHE A 4 -0.89 4.35 -4.88
C PHE A 4 -1.69 3.60 -5.95
N TYR A 5 -1.42 2.31 -6.02
CA TYR A 5 -1.99 1.38 -6.98
C TYR A 5 -2.42 0.11 -6.24
N LEU A 6 -3.53 -0.48 -6.66
CA LEU A 6 -4.01 -1.78 -6.19
C LEU A 6 -3.62 -2.85 -7.22
N ALA A 7 -3.01 -3.94 -6.78
CA ALA A 7 -2.78 -5.09 -7.65
C ALA A 7 -4.11 -5.66 -8.15
N SER A 8 -4.23 -5.95 -9.44
CA SER A 8 -5.42 -6.60 -10.01
C SER A 8 -5.48 -8.10 -9.72
N ASN A 9 -4.31 -8.70 -9.47
CA ASN A 9 -4.19 -10.12 -9.11
C ASN A 9 -3.95 -10.27 -7.60
N PRO A 10 -4.62 -11.25 -6.94
CA PRO A 10 -4.38 -11.54 -5.54
C PRO A 10 -3.04 -12.26 -5.34
N ASN A 11 -2.46 -12.11 -4.15
CA ASN A 11 -1.31 -12.89 -3.70
C ASN A 11 -1.70 -14.34 -3.34
N ASN A 12 -0.74 -15.14 -2.89
CA ASN A 12 -0.96 -16.53 -2.45
C ASN A 12 -1.96 -16.68 -1.28
N GLN A 13 -2.31 -15.58 -0.59
CA GLN A 13 -3.29 -15.54 0.50
C GLN A 13 -4.66 -15.03 0.03
N GLY A 14 -4.82 -14.68 -1.24
CA GLY A 14 -6.07 -14.14 -1.79
C GLY A 14 -6.26 -12.64 -1.56
N GLU A 15 -5.22 -11.92 -1.14
CA GLU A 15 -5.25 -10.48 -0.86
C GLU A 15 -4.76 -9.66 -2.05
N PHE A 16 -5.36 -8.49 -2.26
CA PHE A 16 -5.00 -7.56 -3.32
C PHE A 16 -4.07 -6.49 -2.74
N LYS A 17 -2.78 -6.57 -3.07
CA LYS A 17 -1.75 -5.74 -2.44
C LYS A 17 -1.75 -4.33 -3.01
N ILE A 18 -1.66 -3.35 -2.12
CA ILE A 18 -1.54 -1.93 -2.44
C ILE A 18 -0.07 -1.56 -2.44
N HIS A 19 0.38 -0.94 -3.53
CA HIS A 19 1.76 -0.54 -3.73
C HIS A 19 1.84 0.96 -4.04
N GLU A 20 2.95 1.59 -3.66
CA GLU A 20 3.30 2.90 -4.18
C GLU A 20 4.00 2.77 -5.53
N ARG A 21 3.99 3.84 -6.34
CA ARG A 21 4.62 3.88 -7.68
C ARG A 21 6.06 3.36 -7.72
N GLU A 22 6.85 3.66 -6.68
CA GLU A 22 8.28 3.40 -6.60
C GLU A 22 8.60 2.06 -5.90
N CYS A 23 7.59 1.27 -5.55
CA CYS A 23 7.81 -0.05 -4.96
C CYS A 23 8.46 -0.99 -5.97
N GLU A 24 9.55 -1.66 -5.58
CA GLU A 24 10.26 -2.66 -6.40
C GLU A 24 9.39 -3.89 -6.75
N HIS A 25 8.34 -4.14 -5.96
CA HIS A 25 7.42 -5.26 -6.13
C HIS A 25 6.05 -4.84 -6.67
N ILE A 26 5.92 -3.61 -7.18
CA ILE A 26 4.66 -3.20 -7.81
C ILE A 26 4.39 -4.07 -9.05
N PRO A 27 3.14 -4.51 -9.28
CA PRO A 27 2.78 -5.21 -10.50
C PRO A 27 3.01 -4.35 -11.76
N ASP A 28 2.96 -5.01 -12.92
CA ASP A 28 3.02 -4.34 -14.22
C ASP A 28 1.88 -3.32 -14.38
N LEU A 29 2.02 -2.39 -15.34
CA LEU A 29 1.00 -1.39 -15.67
C LEU A 29 -0.36 -2.01 -16.01
N HIS A 30 -0.38 -3.22 -16.58
CA HIS A 30 -1.60 -3.93 -16.92
C HIS A 30 -2.25 -4.67 -15.74
N ASP A 31 -1.47 -5.00 -14.70
CA ASP A 31 -1.91 -5.80 -13.54
C ASP A 31 -2.12 -4.93 -12.29
N ARG A 32 -2.40 -3.64 -12.48
CA ARG A 32 -2.64 -2.71 -11.39
C ARG A 32 -3.66 -1.63 -11.74
N GLU A 33 -4.45 -1.26 -10.75
CA GLU A 33 -5.43 -0.19 -10.81
C GLU A 33 -4.95 1.03 -10.03
N TYR A 34 -5.12 2.21 -10.61
CA TYR A 34 -4.74 3.46 -9.95
C TYR A 34 -5.77 3.86 -8.89
N LEU A 35 -5.34 3.96 -7.63
CA LEU A 35 -6.22 4.36 -6.51
C LEU A 35 -6.29 5.87 -6.34
N GLY A 36 -5.17 6.57 -6.56
CA GLY A 36 -5.07 8.02 -6.33
C GLY A 36 -3.81 8.44 -5.57
N PRO A 37 -3.65 9.76 -5.36
CA PRO A 37 -2.62 10.31 -4.50
C PRO A 37 -3.06 10.28 -3.02
N PHE A 38 -2.22 9.75 -2.14
CA PHE A 38 -2.48 9.70 -0.69
C PHE A 38 -1.23 10.07 0.11
N ASN A 39 -1.37 10.35 1.40
CA ASN A 39 -0.22 10.64 2.28
C ASN A 39 0.53 9.37 2.69
N ASN A 40 -0.19 8.27 2.83
CA ASN A 40 0.34 6.98 3.30
C ASN A 40 -0.51 5.82 2.75
N GLY A 41 0.00 4.60 2.93
CA GLY A 41 -0.70 3.39 2.48
C GLY A 41 -2.01 3.13 3.21
N SER A 42 -2.17 3.59 4.47
CA SER A 42 -3.41 3.40 5.24
C SER A 42 -4.58 4.19 4.65
N GLU A 43 -4.34 5.43 4.20
CA GLU A 43 -5.33 6.24 3.49
C GLU A 43 -5.72 5.57 2.15
N ALA A 44 -4.73 5.07 1.40
CA ALA A 44 -4.96 4.34 0.17
C ALA A 44 -5.75 3.03 0.41
N MET A 45 -5.47 2.32 1.50
CA MET A 45 -6.18 1.10 1.92
C MET A 45 -7.63 1.35 2.20
N ARG A 46 -7.96 2.45 2.90
CA ARG A 46 -9.37 2.79 3.15
C ARG A 46 -10.15 2.94 1.84
N LYS A 47 -9.55 3.58 0.83
CA LYS A 47 -10.17 3.70 -0.49
C LYS A 47 -10.23 2.36 -1.24
N ALA A 48 -9.18 1.54 -1.12
CA ALA A 48 -9.12 0.24 -1.78
C ALA A 48 -10.12 -0.77 -1.19
N MET A 49 -10.39 -0.71 0.12
CA MET A 49 -11.39 -1.55 0.78
C MET A 49 -12.81 -1.32 0.27
N ASP A 50 -13.13 -0.08 -0.14
CA ASP A 50 -14.42 0.24 -0.78
C ASP A 50 -14.58 -0.49 -2.13
N LEU A 51 -13.47 -0.77 -2.82
CA LEU A 51 -13.46 -1.48 -4.11
C LEU A 51 -13.34 -2.99 -3.94
N ASN A 52 -12.47 -3.42 -3.03
CA ASN A 52 -12.18 -4.81 -2.76
C ASN A 52 -11.95 -5.02 -1.27
N PRO A 53 -12.86 -5.71 -0.55
CA PRO A 53 -12.74 -5.95 0.88
C PRO A 53 -11.49 -6.76 1.28
N LYS A 54 -10.84 -7.44 0.32
CA LYS A 54 -9.58 -8.18 0.51
C LYS A 54 -8.34 -7.34 0.16
N ALA A 55 -8.47 -6.03 0.01
CA ALA A 55 -7.34 -5.14 -0.20
C ALA A 55 -6.46 -5.06 1.05
N SER A 56 -5.14 -5.18 0.88
CA SER A 56 -4.17 -5.07 1.97
C SER A 56 -2.95 -4.27 1.52
N THR A 57 -2.24 -3.65 2.46
CA THR A 57 -1.05 -2.83 2.15
C THR A 57 0.19 -3.68 1.96
N CYS A 58 1.07 -3.28 1.03
CA CYS A 58 2.40 -3.85 0.92
C CYS A 58 3.29 -3.42 2.11
N GLU A 59 3.86 -4.38 2.83
CA GLU A 59 4.71 -4.10 4.00
C GLU A 59 6.01 -3.37 3.64
N ILE A 60 6.48 -3.51 2.40
CA ILE A 60 7.75 -2.96 1.93
C ILE A 60 7.62 -1.45 1.67
N CYS A 61 6.62 -1.03 0.88
CA CYS A 61 6.45 0.38 0.52
C CYS A 61 5.42 1.14 1.38
N CYS A 62 4.46 0.45 2.00
CA CYS A 62 3.46 1.07 2.85
C CYS A 62 3.76 0.94 4.35
N GLY A 63 4.67 0.02 4.74
CA GLY A 63 5.06 -0.20 6.13
C GLY A 63 6.04 0.83 6.70
N GLN A 64 6.50 1.80 5.91
CA GLN A 64 7.31 2.92 6.39
C GLN A 64 6.47 3.92 7.19
N THR A 65 6.02 3.54 8.38
CA THR A 65 5.45 4.46 9.36
C THR A 65 6.23 4.36 10.66
N VAL A 66 7.00 5.43 10.92
CA VAL A 66 7.66 5.83 12.17
C VAL A 66 8.47 4.75 12.91
N GLN A 67 9.80 4.79 12.74
CA GLN A 67 10.68 4.54 13.88
C GLN A 67 10.37 5.61 14.93
N THR A 68 9.51 5.29 15.89
CA THR A 68 9.43 6.07 17.13
C THR A 68 10.77 5.90 17.83
N VAL A 69 11.66 6.88 17.66
CA VAL A 69 12.85 6.99 18.48
C VAL A 69 12.35 7.20 19.91
N PHE A 70 12.33 6.13 20.71
CA PHE A 70 12.17 6.25 22.15
C PHE A 70 13.40 6.99 22.68
N VAL A 71 13.33 8.32 22.73
CA VAL A 71 14.25 9.13 23.51
C VAL A 71 13.96 8.80 24.97
N ARG A 72 14.68 7.83 25.54
CA ARG A 72 14.77 7.67 26.99
C ARG A 72 15.32 8.98 27.56
N LYS A 73 14.44 9.76 28.18
CA LYS A 73 14.85 10.91 29.00
C LYS A 73 15.38 10.37 30.32
N LYS A 74 16.67 10.65 30.55
CA LYS A 74 17.51 10.57 31.76
C LYS A 74 17.02 9.69 32.92
#